data_AF-A0A6G0RMR9-F1
#
_entry.id   AF-A0A6G0RMR9-F1
#
_cell.length_a   1.000
_cell.length_b   1.000
_cell.length_c   1.000
_cell.angle_alpha   90.00
_cell.angle_beta   90.00
_cell.angle_gamma   90.00
#
_symmetry.space_group_name_H-M   'P 1'
#
loop_
_entity.id
_entity.type
_entity.pdbx_description
1 polymer ?
#
loop_
_entity_poly.entity_id
_entity_poly.type
_entity_poly.pdbx_seq_one_letter_code
_entity_poly.pdbx_strand_id
1 'polypeptide(L)'
;MSTSQILHREGSPKCPDECHKHQDEAASADTSGCKGKPFNISLWPSESAGEGAIGTGGDWGQRVEVNNMLNAMNEEHMRVILHEIGHGFGPPEMYVAENKPADYPASVMGWSMTLTDADGWLLRSVLENIKSRYNL
;
A
#
# COMPACT_ATOMS: atom_id res chain seq x y z
N MET A 1 -4.82 31.27 -13.96
CA MET A 1 -4.31 30.06 -14.61
C MET A 1 -5.19 28.91 -14.15
N SER A 2 -5.94 28.28 -15.06
CA SER A 2 -6.74 27.09 -14.72
C SER A 2 -5.77 25.91 -14.61
N THR A 3 -5.57 25.38 -13.41
CA THR A 3 -4.91 24.08 -13.24
C THR A 3 -5.89 23.01 -13.72
N SER A 4 -5.75 22.59 -14.97
CA SER A 4 -6.46 21.42 -15.48
C SER A 4 -6.15 20.23 -14.57
N GLN A 5 -7.18 19.67 -13.95
CA GLN A 5 -7.05 18.47 -13.14
C GLN A 5 -6.66 17.30 -14.05
N ILE A 6 -5.64 16.54 -13.67
CA ILE A 6 -5.28 15.29 -14.33
C ILE A 6 -6.20 14.23 -13.73
N LEU A 7 -6.96 13.56 -14.59
CA LEU A 7 -7.89 12.51 -14.17
C LEU A 7 -7.37 11.15 -14.60
N HIS A 8 -7.60 10.14 -13.76
CA HIS A 8 -7.52 8.74 -14.14
C HIS A 8 -8.61 8.42 -15.17
N ARG A 9 -8.50 7.27 -15.86
CA ARG A 9 -9.48 6.83 -16.87
C ARG A 9 -10.91 6.78 -16.33
N GLU A 10 -11.05 6.54 -15.03
CA GLU A 10 -12.31 6.46 -14.28
C GLU A 10 -12.78 7.83 -13.74
N GLY A 11 -12.11 8.93 -14.11
CA GLY A 11 -12.51 10.29 -13.75
C GLY A 11 -12.07 10.76 -12.36
N SER A 12 -11.39 9.93 -11.58
CA SER A 12 -10.83 10.32 -10.29
C SER A 12 -9.57 11.19 -10.46
N PRO A 13 -9.34 12.21 -9.62
CA PRO A 13 -8.10 12.98 -9.64
C PRO A 13 -6.89 12.06 -9.44
N LYS A 14 -5.85 12.26 -10.26
CA LYS A 14 -4.59 11.54 -10.12
C LYS A 14 -3.39 12.46 -10.13
N CYS A 15 -2.28 11.97 -9.60
CA CYS A 15 -0.99 12.59 -9.78
C CYS A 15 -0.49 12.41 -11.24
N PRO A 16 0.41 13.28 -11.73
CA PRO A 16 0.96 13.15 -13.08
C PRO A 16 1.73 11.83 -13.25
N ASP A 17 1.53 11.16 -14.38
CA ASP A 17 2.15 9.85 -14.67
C ASP A 17 3.67 9.98 -14.78
N GLU A 18 4.17 11.11 -15.32
CA GLU A 18 5.60 11.38 -15.42
C GLU A 18 6.32 11.50 -14.06
N CYS A 19 5.56 11.58 -12.97
CA CYS A 19 6.07 11.62 -11.61
C CYS A 19 5.99 10.25 -10.90
N HIS A 20 5.34 9.25 -11.48
CA HIS A 20 5.14 7.94 -10.86
C HIS A 20 6.31 7.00 -11.15
N LYS A 21 7.06 6.60 -10.11
CA LYS A 21 8.23 5.73 -10.26
C LYS A 21 7.90 4.27 -10.56
N HIS A 22 6.66 3.82 -10.35
CA HIS A 22 6.22 2.47 -10.74
C HIS A 22 5.24 2.52 -11.91
N GLN A 23 5.33 3.57 -12.74
CA GLN A 23 4.62 3.64 -14.00
C GLN A 23 4.96 2.42 -14.87
N ASP A 24 3.91 1.82 -15.47
CA ASP A 24 4.01 0.65 -16.34
C ASP A 24 4.78 -0.54 -15.70
N GLU A 25 4.58 -0.76 -14.40
CA GLU A 25 5.19 -1.86 -13.62
C GLU A 25 6.73 -1.81 -13.58
N ALA A 26 7.33 -0.65 -13.84
CA ALA A 26 8.77 -0.48 -13.79
C ALA A 26 9.30 -0.49 -12.35
N ALA A 27 10.42 -1.17 -12.11
CA ALA A 27 11.13 -1.12 -10.81
C ALA A 27 11.55 0.30 -10.41
N SER A 28 11.85 1.17 -11.39
CA SER A 28 11.99 2.62 -11.20
C SER A 28 11.92 3.30 -12.57
N ALA A 29 10.78 3.87 -12.92
CA ALA A 29 10.56 4.63 -14.14
C ALA A 29 11.42 5.90 -14.20
N ASP A 30 11.71 6.36 -15.43
CA ASP A 30 12.31 7.68 -15.65
C ASP A 30 11.30 8.76 -15.30
N THR A 31 11.65 9.60 -14.33
CA THR A 31 10.82 10.72 -13.84
C THR A 31 11.46 12.07 -14.16
N SER A 32 12.40 12.12 -15.11
CA SER A 32 13.05 13.35 -15.59
C SER A 32 12.06 14.38 -16.14
N GLY A 33 10.92 13.94 -16.66
CA GLY A 33 9.83 14.80 -17.13
C GLY A 33 8.93 15.36 -16.02
N CYS A 34 9.05 14.87 -14.78
CA CYS A 34 8.20 15.30 -13.67
C CYS A 34 8.45 16.78 -13.31
N LYS A 35 7.40 17.61 -13.44
CA LYS A 35 7.44 19.02 -13.01
C LYS A 35 7.33 19.20 -11.49
N GLY A 36 6.90 18.15 -10.80
CA GLY A 36 6.71 18.11 -9.35
C GLY A 36 7.77 17.27 -8.64
N LYS A 37 7.38 16.64 -7.53
CA LYS A 37 8.21 15.64 -6.86
C LYS A 37 7.80 14.25 -7.34
N PRO A 38 8.75 13.42 -7.82
CA PRO A 38 8.47 12.02 -8.08
C PRO A 38 7.97 11.30 -6.83
N PHE A 39 7.08 10.34 -7.01
CA PHE A 39 6.51 9.52 -5.94
C PHE A 39 6.60 8.03 -6.29
N ASN A 40 6.69 7.21 -5.24
CA ASN A 40 6.79 5.75 -5.34
C ASN A 40 5.47 5.06 -5.00
N ILE A 41 4.72 5.62 -4.05
CA ILE A 41 3.52 5.02 -3.47
C ILE A 41 2.30 5.82 -3.90
N SER A 42 1.25 5.12 -4.28
CA SER A 42 -0.02 5.69 -4.70
C SER A 42 -1.21 4.97 -4.05
N LEU A 43 -2.25 5.72 -3.71
CA LEU A 43 -3.51 5.18 -3.19
C LEU A 43 -4.59 5.29 -4.27
N TRP A 44 -5.23 4.17 -4.57
CA TRP A 44 -6.23 4.03 -5.63
C TRP A 44 -7.56 3.56 -5.03
N PRO A 45 -8.44 4.48 -4.62
CA PRO A 45 -9.83 4.15 -4.35
C PRO A 45 -10.52 3.82 -5.67
N SER A 46 -10.99 2.59 -5.84
CA SER A 46 -11.57 2.09 -7.09
C SER A 46 -12.87 1.33 -6.83
N GLU A 47 -13.71 1.16 -7.85
CA GLU A 47 -14.92 0.31 -7.74
C GLU A 47 -14.60 -1.17 -7.46
N SER A 48 -13.40 -1.61 -7.84
CA SER A 48 -12.86 -2.94 -7.51
C SER A 48 -11.36 -2.82 -7.22
N ALA A 49 -10.89 -3.59 -6.24
CA ALA A 49 -9.47 -3.69 -5.89
C ALA A 49 -8.74 -4.86 -6.60
N GLY A 50 -9.45 -5.64 -7.42
CA GLY A 50 -8.95 -6.89 -7.99
C GLY A 50 -10.00 -8.00 -7.90
N GLU A 51 -9.77 -9.12 -8.58
CA GLU A 51 -10.70 -10.25 -8.56
C GLU A 51 -10.75 -10.87 -7.16
N GLY A 52 -11.92 -10.82 -6.52
CA GLY A 52 -12.16 -11.43 -5.21
C GLY A 52 -11.52 -10.71 -4.01
N ALA A 53 -10.98 -9.50 -4.20
CA ALA A 53 -10.27 -8.76 -3.15
C ALA A 53 -10.92 -7.39 -2.85
N ILE A 54 -10.90 -7.00 -1.57
CA ILE A 54 -11.33 -5.66 -1.11
C ILE A 54 -10.16 -4.65 -1.09
N GLY A 55 -8.93 -5.15 -1.16
CA GLY A 55 -7.68 -4.41 -1.22
C GLY A 55 -6.62 -5.23 -1.95
N THR A 56 -5.69 -4.55 -2.61
CA THR A 56 -4.45 -5.14 -3.12
C THR A 56 -3.33 -4.10 -3.01
N GLY A 57 -2.17 -4.52 -2.55
CA GLY A 57 -1.08 -3.62 -2.24
C GLY A 57 0.29 -4.21 -2.50
N GLY A 58 1.27 -3.32 -2.60
CA GLY A 58 2.65 -3.67 -2.88
C GLY A 58 3.57 -2.45 -2.82
N ASP A 59 4.76 -2.60 -3.39
CA ASP A 59 5.79 -1.56 -3.48
C ASP A 59 5.36 -0.32 -4.30
N TRP A 60 4.27 -0.45 -5.08
CA TRP A 60 3.62 0.61 -5.86
C TRP A 60 2.48 1.34 -5.14
N GLY A 61 2.07 0.82 -3.98
CA GLY A 61 1.05 1.40 -3.13
C GLY A 61 -0.15 0.49 -2.92
N GLN A 62 -1.34 1.07 -2.84
CA GLN A 62 -2.55 0.37 -2.44
C GLN A 62 -3.69 0.70 -3.41
N ARG A 63 -4.39 -0.33 -3.87
CA ARG A 63 -5.71 -0.20 -4.50
C ARG A 63 -6.75 -0.81 -3.56
N VAL A 64 -7.80 -0.06 -3.28
CA VAL A 64 -8.84 -0.47 -2.32
C VAL A 64 -10.22 -0.17 -2.88
N GLU A 65 -11.20 -0.97 -2.47
CA GLU A 65 -12.59 -0.71 -2.84
C GLU A 65 -13.06 0.61 -2.22
N VAL A 66 -13.53 1.54 -3.05
CA VAL A 66 -13.86 2.92 -2.64
C VAL A 66 -14.97 2.95 -1.58
N ASN A 67 -15.99 2.09 -1.70
CA ASN A 67 -17.07 2.05 -0.74
C ASN A 67 -16.60 1.52 0.62
N ASN A 68 -15.76 0.49 0.63
CA ASN A 68 -15.15 -0.02 1.86
C ASN A 68 -14.27 1.05 2.52
N MET A 69 -13.44 1.75 1.73
CA MET A 69 -12.61 2.85 2.23
C MET A 69 -13.46 3.97 2.85
N LEU A 70 -14.51 4.43 2.17
CA LEU A 70 -15.36 5.52 2.65
C LEU A 70 -16.12 5.12 3.91
N ASN A 71 -16.56 3.87 4.02
CA ASN A 71 -17.22 3.35 5.23
C ASN A 71 -16.29 3.36 6.45
N ALA A 72 -14.99 3.06 6.24
CA ALA A 72 -13.99 3.04 7.31
C ALA A 72 -13.30 4.40 7.55
N MET A 73 -13.59 5.44 6.77
CA MET A 73 -12.81 6.70 6.77
C MET A 73 -12.84 7.47 8.09
N ASN A 74 -13.88 7.29 8.90
CA ASN A 74 -13.98 7.91 10.23
C ASN A 74 -13.55 6.98 11.38
N GLU A 75 -13.12 5.76 11.05
CA GLU A 75 -12.58 4.84 12.04
C GLU A 75 -11.14 5.22 12.37
N GLU A 76 -10.71 4.91 13.60
CA GLU A 76 -9.32 5.12 14.03
C GLU A 76 -8.33 4.33 13.14
N HIS A 77 -8.75 3.16 12.66
CA HIS A 77 -7.95 2.26 11.85
C HIS A 77 -8.68 1.86 10.58
N MET A 78 -8.25 2.37 9.44
CA MET A 78 -8.74 1.91 8.13
C MET A 78 -8.09 0.56 7.77
N ARG A 79 -8.55 -0.52 8.40
CA ARG A 79 -7.93 -1.86 8.39
C ARG A 79 -7.41 -2.31 7.03
N VAL A 80 -8.21 -2.17 5.97
CA VAL A 80 -7.82 -2.63 4.62
C VAL A 80 -6.62 -1.85 4.11
N ILE A 81 -6.63 -0.52 4.22
CA ILE A 81 -5.47 0.30 3.81
C ILE A 81 -4.24 -0.05 4.64
N LEU A 82 -4.40 -0.24 5.95
CA LEU A 82 -3.29 -0.63 6.84
C LEU A 82 -2.67 -1.98 6.42
N HIS A 83 -3.51 -2.95 6.08
CA HIS A 83 -3.10 -4.25 5.56
C HIS A 83 -2.33 -4.12 4.24
N GLU A 84 -2.87 -3.36 3.28
CA GLU A 84 -2.20 -3.15 1.98
C GLU A 84 -0.90 -2.34 2.07
N ILE A 85 -0.81 -1.39 3.02
CA ILE A 85 0.46 -0.72 3.35
C ILE A 85 1.48 -1.74 3.85
N GLY A 86 1.03 -2.69 4.67
CA GLY A 86 1.86 -3.77 5.15
C GLY A 86 2.51 -4.55 4.02
N HIS A 87 1.76 -4.98 2.99
CA HIS A 87 2.33 -5.63 1.79
C HIS A 87 3.39 -4.78 1.08
N GLY A 88 3.29 -3.44 1.13
CA GLY A 88 4.32 -2.53 0.62
C GLY A 88 5.69 -2.67 1.28
N PHE A 89 5.77 -3.28 2.47
CA PHE A 89 7.01 -3.62 3.16
C PHE A 89 7.46 -5.07 2.92
N GLY A 90 6.75 -5.85 2.09
CA GLY A 90 7.07 -7.25 1.77
C GLY A 90 6.52 -8.39 2.65
N PRO A 91 5.87 -8.22 3.82
CA PRO A 91 5.25 -9.34 4.51
C PRO A 91 4.12 -9.96 3.67
N PRO A 92 3.97 -11.29 3.70
CA PRO A 92 2.86 -11.99 3.07
C PRO A 92 1.61 -11.92 3.95
N GLU A 93 0.53 -12.53 3.45
CA GLU A 93 -0.71 -12.74 4.18
C GLU A 93 -0.51 -13.59 5.43
N MET A 94 -0.71 -13.03 6.62
CA MET A 94 -0.55 -13.74 7.90
C MET A 94 -1.83 -14.42 8.39
N TYR A 95 -2.85 -14.58 7.52
CA TYR A 95 -3.98 -15.48 7.79
C TYR A 95 -3.56 -16.95 7.80
N VAL A 96 -2.52 -17.27 7.04
CA VAL A 96 -2.02 -18.60 6.72
C VAL A 96 -0.95 -19.02 7.74
N ALA A 97 -1.03 -20.26 8.24
CA ALA A 97 -0.14 -20.73 9.31
C ALA A 97 1.32 -20.86 8.85
N GLU A 98 1.55 -21.15 7.58
CA GLU A 98 2.87 -21.28 6.97
C GLU A 98 3.66 -19.95 6.97
N ASN A 99 2.96 -18.82 7.04
CA ASN A 99 3.54 -17.49 6.97
C ASN A 99 3.93 -16.92 8.35
N LYS A 100 3.66 -17.65 9.45
CA LYS A 100 3.91 -17.15 10.81
C LYS A 100 4.16 -18.26 11.85
N PRO A 101 4.88 -17.96 12.94
CA PRO A 101 4.90 -18.84 14.12
C PRO A 101 3.50 -19.10 14.68
N ALA A 102 3.29 -20.25 15.31
CA ALA A 102 1.99 -20.67 15.84
C ALA A 102 1.41 -19.71 16.89
N ASP A 103 2.28 -19.04 17.64
CA ASP A 103 1.97 -18.09 18.71
C ASP A 103 2.16 -16.63 18.29
N TYR A 104 2.25 -16.36 16.98
CA TYR A 104 2.39 -14.98 16.50
C TYR A 104 1.18 -14.14 16.92
N PRO A 105 1.39 -12.98 17.58
CA PRO A 105 0.30 -12.14 18.06
C PRO A 105 -0.55 -11.60 16.90
N ALA A 106 -1.80 -11.23 17.19
CA ALA A 106 -2.69 -10.64 16.19
C ALA A 106 -2.06 -9.37 15.59
N SER A 107 -2.11 -9.24 14.27
CA SER A 107 -1.58 -8.11 13.49
C SER A 107 -2.55 -7.76 12.35
N VAL A 108 -2.43 -6.57 11.75
CA VAL A 108 -3.28 -6.18 10.61
C VAL A 108 -2.97 -7.01 9.37
N MET A 109 -1.77 -7.59 9.26
CA MET A 109 -1.44 -8.58 8.22
C MET A 109 -2.16 -9.92 8.42
N GLY A 110 -2.82 -10.11 9.55
CA GLY A 110 -3.73 -11.22 9.81
C GLY A 110 -5.12 -10.68 10.18
N TRP A 111 -5.70 -11.27 11.22
CA TRP A 111 -7.11 -11.04 11.58
C TRP A 111 -7.35 -9.82 12.48
N SER A 112 -6.32 -9.01 12.81
CA SER A 112 -6.53 -7.83 13.64
C SER A 112 -7.25 -6.73 12.88
N MET A 113 -8.25 -6.12 13.52
CA MET A 113 -8.95 -4.96 12.98
C MET A 113 -8.27 -3.63 13.32
N THR A 114 -7.28 -3.65 14.21
CA THR A 114 -6.53 -2.47 14.67
C THR A 114 -5.04 -2.73 14.59
N LEU A 115 -4.25 -1.65 14.59
CA LEU A 115 -2.81 -1.79 14.81
C LEU A 115 -2.53 -2.36 16.19
N THR A 116 -1.42 -3.10 16.27
CA THR A 116 -0.93 -3.79 17.45
C THR A 116 0.59 -3.68 17.49
N ASP A 117 1.19 -4.03 18.63
CA ASP A 117 2.65 -4.12 18.72
C ASP A 117 3.24 -5.17 17.76
N ALA A 118 2.45 -6.19 17.39
CA ALA A 118 2.83 -7.22 16.42
C ALA A 118 3.15 -6.64 15.04
N ASP A 119 2.45 -5.58 14.62
CA ASP A 119 2.71 -4.90 13.34
C ASP A 119 4.07 -4.22 13.34
N GLY A 120 4.41 -3.55 14.46
CA GLY A 120 5.72 -2.95 14.65
C GLY A 120 6.85 -3.98 14.72
N TRP A 121 6.62 -5.12 15.37
CA TRP A 121 7.58 -6.22 15.40
C TRP A 121 7.79 -6.85 14.03
N LEU A 122 6.73 -6.97 13.23
CA LEU A 122 6.82 -7.47 11.86
C LEU A 122 7.72 -6.59 11.00
N LEU A 123 7.46 -5.28 10.99
CA LEU A 123 8.27 -4.32 10.23
C LEU A 123 9.71 -4.28 10.71
N ARG A 124 9.95 -4.41 12.02
CA ARG A 124 11.30 -4.55 12.56
C ARG A 124 11.97 -5.82 12.05
N SER A 125 11.27 -6.96 12.05
CA SER A 125 11.79 -8.23 11.53
C SER A 125 12.19 -8.11 10.06
N VAL A 126 11.35 -7.49 9.22
CA VAL A 126 11.67 -7.19 7.82
C VAL A 126 12.94 -6.36 7.74
N LEU A 127 13.00 -5.23 8.47
CA LEU A 127 14.14 -4.33 8.46
C LEU A 127 15.44 -5.06 8.84
N GLU A 128 15.46 -5.82 9.95
CA GLU A 128 16.66 -6.54 10.40
C GLU A 128 17.18 -7.54 9.33
N ASN A 129 16.29 -8.11 8.50
CA ASN A 129 16.67 -9.04 7.44
C ASN A 129 17.17 -8.35 6.16
N ILE A 130 16.83 -7.08 5.93
CA ILE A 130 17.26 -6.33 4.74
C ILE A 130 18.31 -5.28 5.05
N LYS A 131 18.49 -4.90 6.31
CA LYS A 131 19.35 -3.79 6.74
C LYS A 131 20.78 -3.89 6.21
N SER A 132 21.34 -5.10 6.17
CA SER A 132 22.71 -5.33 5.64
C SER A 132 22.89 -4.96 4.17
N ARG A 133 21.79 -4.83 3.40
CA ARG A 133 21.80 -4.39 2.00
C ARG A 133 21.94 -2.87 1.86
N TYR A 134 21.76 -2.13 2.95
CA TYR A 134 21.77 -0.67 2.97
C TYR A 134 22.90 -0.16 3.87
N ASN A 135 23.57 0.91 3.44
CA ASN A 135 24.55 1.61 4.28
C ASN A 135 23.83 2.63 5.17
N LEU A 136 23.05 2.12 6.13
CA LEU A 136 22.24 2.90 7.09
C LEU A 136 23.03 3.30 8.34
#